data_AF-A0A078FEH7-F1
#
_entry.id   AF-A0A078FEH7-F1
#
_cell.length_a   1.000
_cell.length_b   1.000
_cell.length_c   1.000
_cell.angle_alpha   90.00
_cell.angle_beta   90.00
_cell.angle_gamma   90.00
#
_symmetry.space_group_name_H-M   'P 1'
#
loop_
_entity.id
_entity.type
_entity.pdbx_description
1 polymer ?
#
loop_
_entity_poly.entity_id
_entity_poly.type
_entity_poly.pdbx_seq_one_letter_code
_entity_poly.pdbx_strand_id
1 'polypeptide(L)'
;MAIRKLLLLLKPVDLYPFLETDGVSLIKNHQVLQYLESRCKVHRDAITFCQEILNKKPVEWKPIARNDLSHPIRDVDMVITVGGDGTLLHASHFIDDSVPVLGVNSDPTQAHEVEELSDQFDASRSTGHLCAATVDNFEQVLDDILFGRVVPSKVSRISVKLNSEPLLSHALNDILISHPCPAAVSKFSFKIKNKDGDTNPKTVNCRSSGLRVCTAAGSTAAMLSAGGFLMPMLSRDLQFMVREPISPGSAATLMHSSFKPDQSMDVNWYSDHGTIYMDGCQVRYNVQLGDTIEISSDAPVLNVFLSQGFSQVRSRY
;
A
#
# COMPACT_ATOMS: atom_id res chain seq x y z
N MET A 1 1.26 3.78 -25.99
CA MET A 1 0.63 4.97 -26.62
C MET A 1 1.48 6.19 -26.30
N ALA A 2 1.33 7.31 -27.02
CA ALA A 2 2.01 8.55 -26.62
C ALA A 2 1.24 9.17 -25.44
N ILE A 3 1.90 9.37 -24.31
CA ILE A 3 1.32 9.98 -23.11
C ILE A 3 1.02 11.45 -23.40
N ARG A 4 -0.23 11.89 -23.21
CA ARG A 4 -0.71 13.25 -23.49
C ARG A 4 -1.54 13.85 -22.36
N LYS A 5 -2.23 13.02 -21.58
CA LYS A 5 -3.08 13.43 -20.46
C LYS A 5 -2.60 12.85 -19.15
N LEU A 6 -2.31 13.71 -18.19
CA LEU A 6 -1.81 13.36 -16.86
C LEU A 6 -2.78 13.78 -15.76
N LEU A 7 -2.99 12.93 -14.76
CA LEU A 7 -3.58 13.33 -13.49
C LEU A 7 -2.48 13.48 -12.44
N LEU A 8 -2.39 14.65 -11.81
CA LEU A 8 -1.45 14.93 -10.72
C LEU A 8 -2.19 14.80 -9.39
N LEU A 9 -2.08 13.65 -8.74
CA LEU A 9 -2.68 13.37 -7.43
C LEU A 9 -1.78 13.91 -6.32
N LEU A 10 -2.28 14.86 -5.56
CA LEU A 10 -1.54 15.57 -4.51
C LEU A 10 -1.93 15.04 -3.13
N LYS A 11 -0.95 14.68 -2.30
CA LYS A 11 -1.17 14.60 -0.85
C LYS A 11 -1.61 16.00 -0.35
N PRO A 12 -2.59 16.10 0.58
CA PRO A 12 -2.98 17.39 1.16
C PRO A 12 -1.81 18.02 1.93
N VAL A 13 -1.65 19.33 1.78
CA VAL A 13 -0.62 20.12 2.49
C VAL A 13 -1.07 20.45 3.93
N ASP A 14 -2.37 20.46 4.19
CA ASP A 14 -2.91 20.84 5.49
C ASP A 14 -2.61 19.82 6.59
N LEU A 15 -2.23 20.35 7.75
CA LEU A 15 -1.92 19.61 8.97
C LEU A 15 -3.20 18.98 9.53
N TYR A 16 -3.38 17.68 9.22
CA TYR A 16 -4.39 16.78 9.77
C TYR A 16 -5.85 17.15 9.45
N PRO A 17 -6.50 16.52 8.45
CA PRO A 17 -7.97 16.57 8.29
C PRO A 17 -8.75 15.89 9.44
N PHE A 18 -8.05 15.33 10.43
CA PHE A 18 -8.61 14.76 11.67
C PHE A 18 -8.56 15.73 12.86
N LEU A 19 -7.85 16.85 12.73
CA LEU A 19 -7.86 17.92 13.69
C LEU A 19 -8.68 19.05 13.08
N GLU A 20 -9.94 19.18 13.53
CA GLU A 20 -10.76 20.35 13.23
C GLU A 20 -10.07 21.63 13.74
N THR A 21 -10.63 22.80 13.39
CA THR A 21 -9.98 24.13 13.34
C THR A 21 -9.15 24.63 14.54
N ASP A 22 -9.19 23.96 15.69
CA ASP A 22 -8.31 24.21 16.85
C ASP A 22 -6.96 23.44 16.80
N GLY A 23 -6.75 22.60 15.78
CA GLY A 23 -5.77 21.51 15.74
C GLY A 23 -4.32 21.81 16.12
N VAL A 24 -3.77 22.95 15.68
CA VAL A 24 -2.36 23.30 15.97
C VAL A 24 -2.15 23.56 17.47
N SER A 25 -3.18 24.02 18.19
CA SER A 25 -3.12 24.30 19.64
C SER A 25 -2.95 23.04 20.51
N LEU A 26 -3.21 21.85 19.95
CA LEU A 26 -3.11 20.58 20.66
C LEU A 26 -1.68 19.99 20.65
N ILE A 27 -0.80 20.46 19.76
CA ILE A 27 0.58 19.96 19.65
C ILE A 27 1.46 20.65 20.70
N LYS A 28 1.53 20.04 21.89
CA LYS A 28 2.28 20.60 23.04
C LYS A 28 3.81 20.53 22.90
N ASN A 29 4.34 19.68 22.02
CA ASN A 29 5.79 19.57 21.79
C ASN A 29 6.19 20.51 20.63
N HIS A 30 6.92 21.58 20.98
CA HIS A 30 7.38 22.60 20.04
C HIS A 30 8.33 22.06 18.96
N GLN A 31 9.16 21.07 19.27
CA GLN A 31 10.10 20.46 18.32
C GLN A 31 9.34 19.66 17.25
N VAL A 32 8.30 18.92 17.69
CA VAL A 32 7.39 18.21 16.78
C VAL A 32 6.63 19.20 15.88
N LEU A 33 6.19 20.34 16.42
CA LEU A 33 5.54 21.39 15.62
C LEU A 33 6.47 21.94 14.54
N GLN A 34 7.69 22.36 14.89
CA GLN A 34 8.69 22.87 13.94
C GLN A 34 9.06 21.84 12.87
N TYR A 35 9.18 20.56 13.25
CA TYR A 35 9.44 19.47 12.32
C TYR A 35 8.25 19.27 11.35
N LEU A 36 7.01 19.31 11.83
CA LEU A 36 5.81 19.23 11.00
C LEU A 36 5.70 20.41 10.03
N GLU A 37 6.01 21.64 10.47
CA GLU A 37 6.07 22.82 9.60
C GLU A 37 7.14 22.66 8.50
N SER A 38 8.33 22.16 8.85
CA SER A 38 9.40 21.83 7.90
C SER A 38 8.93 20.82 6.84
N ARG A 39 8.27 19.73 7.25
CA ARG A 39 7.71 18.74 6.32
C ARG A 39 6.62 19.30 5.42
N CYS A 40 5.74 20.16 5.95
CA CYS A 40 4.71 20.82 5.15
C CYS A 40 5.30 21.78 4.12
N LYS A 41 6.37 22.50 4.49
CA LYS A 41 7.13 23.35 3.57
C LYS A 41 7.80 22.53 2.47
N VAL A 42 8.61 21.53 2.82
CA VAL A 42 9.30 20.65 1.84
C VAL A 42 8.31 20.01 0.87
N HIS A 43 7.17 19.52 1.39
CA HIS A 43 6.12 18.95 0.56
C HIS A 43 5.47 19.98 -0.40
N ARG A 44 5.21 21.21 0.05
CA ARG A 44 4.67 22.30 -0.77
C ARG A 44 5.65 22.75 -1.86
N ASP A 45 6.93 22.86 -1.51
CA ASP A 45 8.00 23.22 -2.44
C ASP A 45 8.14 22.13 -3.51
N ALA A 46 8.04 20.85 -3.13
CA ALA A 46 8.01 19.72 -4.06
C ALA A 46 6.79 19.70 -4.99
N ILE A 47 5.59 20.06 -4.50
CA ILE A 47 4.39 20.21 -5.36
C ILE A 47 4.62 21.31 -6.40
N THR A 48 5.09 22.49 -5.95
CA THR A 48 5.36 23.64 -6.82
C THR A 48 6.36 23.26 -7.92
N PHE A 49 7.48 22.62 -7.53
CA PHE A 49 8.49 22.12 -8.46
C PHE A 49 7.89 21.15 -9.50
N CYS A 50 7.12 20.15 -9.08
CA CYS A 50 6.50 19.20 -10.01
C CYS A 50 5.56 19.89 -11.01
N GLN A 51 4.78 20.89 -10.57
CA GLN A 51 3.89 21.67 -11.43
C GLN A 51 4.68 22.55 -12.42
N GLU A 52 5.78 23.19 -11.98
CA GLU A 52 6.66 23.95 -12.87
C GLU A 52 7.33 23.10 -13.94
N ILE A 53 7.73 21.87 -13.62
CA ILE A 53 8.25 20.92 -14.61
C ILE A 53 7.15 20.53 -15.59
N LEU A 54 5.96 20.14 -15.10
CA LEU A 54 4.83 19.74 -15.96
C LEU A 54 4.40 20.84 -16.93
N ASN A 55 4.42 22.11 -16.51
CA ASN A 55 4.14 23.27 -17.37
C ASN A 55 5.15 23.46 -18.52
N LYS A 56 6.33 22.85 -18.45
CA LYS A 56 7.35 22.88 -19.51
C LYS A 56 7.26 21.69 -20.48
N LYS A 57 6.43 20.67 -20.18
CA LYS A 57 6.30 19.45 -20.99
C LYS A 57 5.09 19.53 -21.92
N PRO A 58 5.11 18.87 -23.10
CA PRO A 58 4.03 18.93 -24.09
C PRO A 58 2.85 18.00 -23.75
N VAL A 59 2.26 18.16 -22.56
CA VAL A 59 1.19 17.31 -22.00
C VAL A 59 0.08 18.14 -21.36
N GLU A 60 -1.18 17.72 -21.51
CA GLU A 60 -2.29 18.22 -20.69
C GLU A 60 -2.18 17.57 -19.30
N TRP A 61 -2.28 18.36 -18.23
CA TRP A 61 -2.29 17.83 -16.87
C TRP A 61 -3.30 18.56 -15.98
N LYS A 62 -3.85 17.85 -14.99
CA LYS A 62 -4.79 18.42 -14.00
C LYS A 62 -4.42 17.98 -12.58
N PRO A 63 -4.36 18.90 -11.60
CA PRO A 63 -4.20 18.55 -10.20
C PRO A 63 -5.52 18.09 -9.58
N ILE A 64 -5.44 17.15 -8.63
CA ILE A 64 -6.54 16.79 -7.71
C ILE A 64 -5.95 16.47 -6.34
N ALA A 65 -6.56 16.94 -5.26
CA ALA A 65 -6.14 16.55 -3.92
C ALA A 65 -6.64 15.14 -3.61
N ARG A 66 -5.82 14.34 -2.91
CA ARG A 66 -6.12 12.94 -2.57
C ARG A 66 -7.48 12.77 -1.89
N ASN A 67 -7.88 13.71 -1.05
CA ASN A 67 -9.14 13.64 -0.30
C ASN A 67 -10.38 13.93 -1.17
N ASP A 68 -10.23 14.57 -2.33
CA ASP A 68 -11.33 14.87 -3.27
C ASP A 68 -11.60 13.70 -4.24
N LEU A 69 -10.66 12.74 -4.29
CA LEU A 69 -10.75 11.56 -5.14
C LEU A 69 -11.82 10.59 -4.61
N SER A 70 -12.96 10.58 -5.30
CA SER A 70 -14.18 9.87 -4.91
C SER A 70 -14.67 8.87 -5.97
N HIS A 71 -14.09 8.90 -7.17
CA HIS A 71 -14.52 8.12 -8.33
C HIS A 71 -13.30 7.45 -8.99
N PRO A 72 -13.46 6.29 -9.67
CA PRO A 72 -12.38 5.65 -10.41
C PRO A 72 -11.74 6.59 -11.42
N ILE A 73 -10.40 6.60 -11.48
CA ILE A 73 -9.62 7.41 -12.41
C ILE A 73 -9.70 6.79 -13.80
N ARG A 74 -10.18 7.57 -14.77
CA ARG A 74 -10.35 7.19 -16.17
C ARG A 74 -9.90 8.35 -17.07
N ASP A 75 -9.83 8.09 -18.37
CA ASP A 75 -9.59 9.09 -19.43
C ASP A 75 -8.27 9.88 -19.33
N VAL A 76 -7.27 9.31 -18.65
CA VAL A 76 -5.89 9.81 -18.56
C VAL A 76 -4.90 8.73 -18.97
N ASP A 77 -3.77 9.12 -19.57
CA ASP A 77 -2.75 8.19 -20.05
C ASP A 77 -1.81 7.72 -18.93
N MET A 78 -1.76 8.45 -17.80
CA MET A 78 -0.89 8.19 -16.66
C MET A 78 -1.30 9.04 -15.43
N VAL A 79 -1.05 8.50 -14.22
CA VAL A 79 -1.17 9.22 -12.95
C VAL A 79 0.21 9.50 -12.36
N ILE A 80 0.43 10.71 -11.86
CA ILE A 80 1.61 11.09 -11.07
C ILE A 80 1.13 11.40 -9.65
N THR A 81 1.68 10.72 -8.65
CA THR A 81 1.34 10.95 -7.24
C THR A 81 2.47 11.69 -6.53
N VAL A 82 2.21 12.89 -5.99
CA VAL A 82 3.20 13.67 -5.22
C VAL A 82 2.91 13.53 -3.73
N GLY A 83 3.83 12.88 -3.02
CA GLY A 83 3.66 12.56 -1.61
C GLY A 83 4.67 11.52 -1.14
N GLY A 84 4.18 10.35 -0.76
CA GLY A 84 4.98 9.16 -0.47
C GLY A 84 4.17 7.90 -0.78
N ASP A 85 4.64 6.72 -0.36
CA ASP A 85 3.99 5.42 -0.67
C ASP A 85 2.48 5.43 -0.38
N GLY A 86 2.03 6.02 0.74
CA GLY A 86 0.61 6.15 1.10
C GLY A 86 -0.25 7.00 0.16
N THR A 87 0.34 7.82 -0.70
CA THR A 87 -0.39 8.56 -1.75
C THR A 87 -0.59 7.68 -2.99
N LEU A 88 0.39 6.85 -3.31
CA LEU A 88 0.30 5.85 -4.38
C LEU A 88 -0.63 4.70 -4.00
N LEU A 89 -0.58 4.21 -2.76
CA LEU A 89 -1.54 3.22 -2.23
C LEU A 89 -2.98 3.74 -2.37
N HIS A 90 -3.24 4.97 -1.93
CA HIS A 90 -4.56 5.58 -2.09
C HIS A 90 -4.97 5.67 -3.57
N ALA A 91 -4.06 6.08 -4.48
CA ALA A 91 -4.34 6.09 -5.91
C ALA A 91 -4.73 4.70 -6.45
N SER A 92 -4.04 3.65 -5.98
CA SER A 92 -4.21 2.27 -6.46
C SER A 92 -5.61 1.69 -6.25
N HIS A 93 -6.39 2.22 -5.31
CA HIS A 93 -7.78 1.81 -5.10
C HIS A 93 -8.76 2.39 -6.12
N PHE A 94 -8.36 3.41 -6.88
CA PHE A 94 -9.18 4.08 -7.91
C PHE A 94 -8.70 3.81 -9.34
N ILE A 95 -7.64 3.00 -9.52
CA ILE A 95 -6.96 2.78 -10.80
C ILE A 95 -7.05 1.30 -11.19
N ASP A 96 -7.38 1.02 -12.46
CA ASP A 96 -7.40 -0.33 -13.03
C ASP A 96 -6.02 -0.74 -13.60
N ASP A 97 -5.96 -1.75 -14.47
CA ASP A 97 -4.74 -2.20 -15.12
C ASP A 97 -4.43 -1.49 -16.46
N SER A 98 -5.18 -0.43 -16.81
CA SER A 98 -4.97 0.35 -18.02
C SER A 98 -4.10 1.60 -17.80
N VAL A 99 -4.21 2.25 -16.64
CA VAL A 99 -3.50 3.52 -16.36
C VAL A 99 -2.25 3.28 -15.51
N PRO A 100 -1.04 3.64 -15.99
CA PRO A 100 0.20 3.54 -15.21
C PRO A 100 0.38 4.68 -14.20
N VAL A 101 1.09 4.38 -13.11
CA VAL A 101 1.31 5.30 -11.98
C VAL A 101 2.79 5.56 -11.73
N LEU A 102 3.17 6.83 -11.56
CA LEU A 102 4.49 7.27 -11.10
C LEU A 102 4.38 7.86 -9.70
N GLY A 103 5.05 7.24 -8.73
CA GLY A 103 5.24 7.83 -7.40
C GLY A 103 6.41 8.81 -7.37
N VAL A 104 6.15 10.03 -6.89
CA VAL A 104 7.15 11.04 -6.55
C VAL A 104 7.18 11.20 -5.03
N ASN A 105 8.29 10.78 -4.41
CA ASN A 105 8.54 11.02 -3.00
C ASN A 105 8.92 12.49 -2.79
N SER A 106 7.96 13.26 -2.30
CA SER A 106 8.08 14.69 -2.04
C SER A 106 8.82 15.03 -0.75
N ASP A 107 9.02 14.04 0.12
CA ASP A 107 9.53 14.24 1.49
C ASP A 107 10.35 13.00 1.92
N PRO A 108 11.51 12.72 1.28
CA PRO A 108 12.30 11.53 1.56
C PRO A 108 12.99 11.59 2.93
N THR A 109 13.07 10.47 3.63
CA THR A 109 13.79 10.37 4.92
C THR A 109 15.25 10.76 4.77
N GLN A 110 15.70 11.71 5.58
CA GLN A 110 17.08 12.16 5.66
C GLN A 110 17.78 11.44 6.81
N ALA A 111 18.80 10.63 6.52
CA ALA A 111 19.46 9.81 7.54
C ALA A 111 20.06 10.66 8.69
N HIS A 112 20.65 11.81 8.36
CA HIS A 112 21.22 12.74 9.35
C HIS A 112 20.15 13.31 10.30
N GLU A 113 18.97 13.69 9.80
CA GLU A 113 17.87 14.17 10.66
C GLU A 113 17.41 13.09 11.64
N VAL A 114 17.36 11.82 11.20
CA VAL A 114 16.97 10.69 12.05
C VAL A 114 18.03 10.43 13.13
N GLU A 115 19.31 10.47 12.77
CA GLU A 115 20.41 10.27 13.72
C GLU A 115 20.47 11.39 14.78
N GLU A 116 20.36 12.66 14.37
CA GLU A 116 20.43 13.82 15.27
C GLU A 116 19.22 13.96 16.22
N LEU A 117 18.04 13.47 15.83
CA LEU A 117 16.77 13.70 16.55
C LEU A 117 16.19 12.43 17.21
N SER A 118 16.82 11.27 17.03
CA SER A 118 16.35 9.95 17.50
C SER A 118 15.91 9.90 18.98
N ASP A 119 16.68 10.54 19.87
CA ASP A 119 16.39 10.59 21.32
C ASP A 119 15.28 11.59 21.71
N GLN A 120 14.81 12.41 20.76
CA GLN A 120 13.84 13.49 20.98
C GLN A 120 12.45 13.12 20.46
N PHE A 121 12.37 12.63 19.21
CA PHE A 121 11.14 12.14 18.59
C PHE A 121 11.44 11.33 17.31
N ASP A 122 10.42 10.67 16.74
CA ASP A 122 10.53 10.00 15.43
C ASP A 122 10.65 11.02 14.28
N ALA A 123 11.88 11.32 13.89
CA ALA A 123 12.21 12.18 12.76
C ALA A 123 12.27 11.43 11.41
N SER A 124 11.63 10.26 11.28
CA SER A 124 11.47 9.62 9.98
C SER A 124 10.52 10.41 9.05
N ARG A 125 10.83 10.40 7.75
CA ARG A 125 9.95 10.94 6.70
C ARG A 125 9.43 9.78 5.83
N SER A 126 9.31 9.92 4.52
CA SER A 126 8.86 8.81 3.65
C SER A 126 10.04 8.03 3.07
N THR A 127 10.04 6.70 3.23
CA THR A 127 11.03 5.83 2.57
C THR A 127 10.83 5.77 1.05
N GLY A 128 9.57 5.77 0.58
CA GLY A 128 9.25 5.84 -0.85
C GLY A 128 9.58 4.56 -1.64
N HIS A 129 9.29 3.37 -1.11
CA HIS A 129 9.58 2.10 -1.77
C HIS A 129 8.86 1.91 -3.12
N LEU A 130 7.72 2.57 -3.31
CA LEU A 130 6.92 2.54 -4.55
C LEU A 130 7.11 3.80 -5.40
N CYS A 131 7.87 4.79 -4.91
CA CYS A 131 8.19 5.99 -5.66
C CYS A 131 9.43 5.76 -6.55
N ALA A 132 9.32 6.06 -7.85
CA ALA A 132 10.48 6.03 -8.75
C ALA A 132 11.29 7.33 -8.76
N ALA A 133 10.69 8.44 -8.29
CA ALA A 133 11.29 9.76 -8.33
C ALA A 133 11.26 10.49 -6.97
N THR A 134 12.16 11.46 -6.83
CA THR A 134 12.14 12.56 -5.84
C THR A 134 12.13 13.89 -6.61
N VAL A 135 12.12 15.02 -5.90
CA VAL A 135 12.33 16.33 -6.55
C VAL A 135 13.65 16.40 -7.33
N ASP A 136 14.68 15.68 -6.90
CA ASP A 136 16.04 15.74 -7.46
C ASP A 136 16.14 15.13 -8.87
N ASN A 137 15.24 14.20 -9.21
CA ASN A 137 15.26 13.47 -10.48
C ASN A 137 13.92 13.42 -11.24
N PHE A 138 12.86 14.05 -10.73
CA PHE A 138 11.52 13.99 -11.32
C PHE A 138 11.49 14.39 -12.80
N GLU A 139 12.18 15.47 -13.18
CA GLU A 139 12.22 15.91 -14.58
C GLU A 139 12.84 14.85 -15.50
N GLN A 140 13.98 14.26 -15.10
CA GLN A 140 14.66 13.21 -15.86
C GLN A 140 13.79 11.95 -15.99
N VAL A 141 13.19 11.50 -14.88
CA VAL A 141 12.31 10.31 -14.86
C VAL A 141 11.06 10.54 -15.71
N LEU A 142 10.45 11.73 -15.64
CA LEU A 142 9.30 12.10 -16.46
C LEU A 142 9.67 12.11 -17.95
N ASP A 143 10.79 12.73 -18.33
CA ASP A 143 11.25 12.76 -19.71
C ASP A 143 11.54 11.35 -20.25
N ASP A 144 12.20 10.49 -19.48
CA ASP A 144 12.46 9.10 -19.89
C ASP A 144 11.17 8.29 -20.08
N ILE A 145 10.10 8.59 -19.31
CA ILE A 145 8.77 8.00 -19.50
C ILE A 145 8.07 8.57 -20.74
N LEU A 146 8.08 9.89 -20.94
CA LEU A 146 7.45 10.55 -22.09
C LEU A 146 8.13 10.17 -23.43
N PHE A 147 9.45 9.95 -23.42
CA PHE A 147 10.21 9.41 -24.56
C PHE A 147 10.13 7.87 -24.70
N GLY A 148 9.40 7.17 -23.81
CA GLY A 148 9.19 5.72 -23.89
C GLY A 148 10.45 4.88 -23.60
N ARG A 149 11.45 5.45 -22.92
CA ARG A 149 12.69 4.76 -22.52
C ARG A 149 12.49 3.90 -21.28
N VAL A 150 11.52 4.24 -20.43
CA VAL A 150 11.11 3.47 -19.25
C VAL A 150 9.69 2.96 -19.46
N VAL A 151 9.45 1.69 -19.13
CA VAL A 151 8.14 1.04 -19.15
C VAL A 151 7.67 0.74 -17.72
N PRO A 152 6.36 0.77 -17.43
CA PRO A 152 5.84 0.45 -16.11
C PRO A 152 5.96 -1.05 -15.83
N SER A 153 6.17 -1.38 -14.56
CA SER A 153 6.17 -2.74 -14.03
C SER A 153 4.75 -3.16 -13.62
N LYS A 154 4.41 -4.44 -13.85
CA LYS A 154 3.13 -5.02 -13.43
C LYS A 154 3.24 -5.51 -11.98
N VAL A 155 2.72 -4.72 -11.04
CA VAL A 155 2.73 -5.03 -9.61
C VAL A 155 1.43 -5.73 -9.23
N SER A 156 1.55 -6.83 -8.48
CA SER A 156 0.41 -7.64 -8.02
C SER A 156 -0.46 -6.91 -7.00
N ARG A 157 -1.77 -7.18 -7.02
CA ARG A 157 -2.73 -6.76 -5.98
C ARG A 157 -3.45 -7.97 -5.41
N ILE A 158 -4.00 -7.83 -4.20
CA ILE A 158 -4.85 -8.82 -3.54
C ILE A 158 -6.30 -8.60 -3.98
N SER A 159 -6.94 -9.64 -4.50
CA SER A 159 -8.39 -9.74 -4.63
C SER A 159 -8.97 -10.41 -3.40
N VAL A 160 -10.15 -9.92 -2.99
CA VAL A 160 -10.89 -10.46 -1.85
C VAL A 160 -12.35 -10.62 -2.26
N LYS A 161 -12.95 -11.76 -1.95
CA LYS A 161 -14.40 -11.96 -1.98
C LYS A 161 -14.91 -12.15 -0.55
N LEU A 162 -16.02 -11.49 -0.21
CA LEU A 162 -16.73 -11.68 1.05
C LEU A 162 -18.06 -12.37 0.73
N ASN A 163 -18.30 -13.56 1.29
CA ASN A 163 -19.48 -14.38 1.02
C ASN A 163 -19.71 -14.65 -0.48
N SER A 164 -18.63 -14.96 -1.20
CA SER A 164 -18.56 -15.13 -2.67
C SER A 164 -18.68 -13.84 -3.50
N GLU A 165 -19.10 -12.72 -2.93
CA GLU A 165 -19.20 -11.44 -3.64
C GLU A 165 -17.83 -10.73 -3.68
N PRO A 166 -17.33 -10.28 -4.85
CA PRO A 166 -16.04 -9.61 -4.96
C PRO A 166 -16.09 -8.21 -4.33
N LEU A 167 -15.07 -7.87 -3.53
CA LEU A 167 -14.90 -6.52 -3.01
C LEU A 167 -14.37 -5.59 -4.11
N LEU A 168 -14.89 -4.36 -4.15
CA LEU A 168 -14.57 -3.36 -5.18
C LEU A 168 -13.11 -2.89 -5.14
N SER A 169 -12.50 -2.91 -3.97
CA SER A 169 -11.11 -2.48 -3.76
C SER A 169 -10.15 -3.67 -3.80
N HIS A 170 -8.94 -3.41 -4.29
CA HIS A 170 -7.84 -4.35 -4.27
C HIS A 170 -6.67 -3.74 -3.49
N ALA A 171 -6.05 -4.53 -2.61
CA ALA A 171 -4.92 -4.09 -1.80
C ALA A 171 -3.61 -4.25 -2.58
N LEU A 172 -2.80 -3.20 -2.65
CA LEU A 172 -1.48 -3.20 -3.29
C LEU A 172 -0.39 -3.71 -2.34
N ASN A 173 -0.48 -3.42 -1.04
CA ASN A 173 0.45 -3.90 -0.01
C ASN A 173 -0.11 -5.11 0.72
N ASP A 174 -1.08 -4.91 1.61
CA ASP A 174 -1.56 -5.93 2.52
C ASP A 174 -3.02 -5.76 2.93
N ILE A 175 -3.64 -6.90 3.28
CA ILE A 175 -4.88 -6.94 4.03
C ILE A 175 -4.61 -7.43 5.45
N LEU A 176 -5.32 -6.85 6.42
CA LEU A 176 -5.40 -7.34 7.79
C LEU A 176 -6.85 -7.68 8.10
N ILE A 177 -7.12 -8.94 8.43
CA ILE A 177 -8.41 -9.41 8.91
C ILE A 177 -8.29 -9.57 10.42
N SER A 178 -8.96 -8.72 11.19
CA SER A 178 -8.91 -8.75 12.65
C SER A 178 -10.22 -8.29 13.28
N HIS A 179 -10.39 -8.59 14.56
CA HIS A 179 -11.35 -7.88 15.40
C HIS A 179 -10.98 -6.36 15.44
N PRO A 180 -11.96 -5.43 15.38
CA PRO A 180 -11.67 -3.99 15.32
C PRO A 180 -11.13 -3.39 16.62
N CYS A 181 -11.48 -3.96 17.78
CA CYS A 181 -10.80 -3.66 19.04
C CYS A 181 -9.51 -4.49 19.17
N PRO A 182 -8.32 -3.89 19.28
CA PRO A 182 -7.05 -4.62 19.36
C PRO A 182 -6.88 -5.49 20.61
N ALA A 183 -7.65 -5.22 21.68
CA ALA A 183 -7.61 -5.98 22.92
C ALA A 183 -8.48 -7.26 22.90
N ALA A 184 -9.17 -7.54 21.80
CA ALA A 184 -10.09 -8.66 21.66
C ALA A 184 -9.63 -9.68 20.62
N VAL A 185 -10.02 -10.94 20.83
CA VAL A 185 -9.49 -12.09 20.09
C VAL A 185 -10.23 -12.28 18.77
N SER A 186 -9.46 -12.34 17.68
CA SER A 186 -9.91 -12.81 16.37
C SER A 186 -10.01 -14.34 16.39
N LYS A 187 -11.18 -14.90 16.08
CA LYS A 187 -11.39 -16.34 15.93
C LYS A 187 -11.73 -16.63 14.47
N PHE A 188 -10.95 -17.50 13.83
CA PHE A 188 -11.18 -17.89 12.44
C PHE A 188 -10.57 -19.26 12.15
N SER A 189 -10.93 -19.86 11.02
CA SER A 189 -10.14 -20.92 10.41
C SER A 189 -9.72 -20.52 9.00
N PHE A 190 -8.60 -21.04 8.52
CA PHE A 190 -8.20 -20.87 7.12
C PHE A 190 -7.71 -22.17 6.50
N LYS A 191 -7.74 -22.22 5.17
CA LYS A 191 -7.16 -23.28 4.34
C LYS A 191 -6.68 -22.69 3.01
N ILE A 192 -5.59 -23.23 2.48
CA ILE A 192 -5.08 -22.89 1.15
C ILE A 192 -5.57 -23.97 0.19
N LYS A 193 -6.16 -23.56 -0.94
CA LYS A 193 -6.69 -24.44 -1.99
C LYS A 193 -5.94 -24.23 -3.29
N ASN A 194 -5.74 -25.29 -4.06
CA ASN A 194 -5.45 -25.17 -5.49
C ASN A 194 -6.76 -24.94 -6.24
N LYS A 195 -6.78 -24.00 -7.19
CA LYS A 195 -7.95 -23.68 -8.03
C LYS A 195 -8.38 -24.86 -8.91
N ASP A 196 -7.43 -25.69 -9.31
CA ASP A 196 -7.65 -26.91 -10.11
C ASP A 196 -8.22 -28.10 -9.30
N GLY A 197 -8.63 -27.87 -8.04
CA GLY A 197 -9.42 -28.83 -7.26
C GLY A 197 -8.62 -29.73 -6.32
N ASP A 198 -7.92 -29.14 -5.35
CA ASP A 198 -7.37 -29.93 -4.23
C ASP A 198 -8.51 -30.56 -3.41
N THR A 199 -8.41 -31.87 -3.18
CA THR A 199 -9.48 -32.72 -2.64
C THR A 199 -9.55 -32.72 -1.11
N ASN A 200 -8.49 -32.31 -0.39
CA ASN A 200 -8.52 -32.23 1.08
C ASN A 200 -7.51 -31.24 1.69
N PRO A 201 -7.64 -29.93 1.41
CA PRO A 201 -6.78 -28.90 1.98
C PRO A 201 -6.90 -28.83 3.51
N LYS A 202 -5.76 -28.93 4.21
CA LYS A 202 -5.71 -28.92 5.68
C LYS A 202 -6.25 -27.60 6.23
N THR A 203 -7.32 -27.69 7.02
CA THR A 203 -7.90 -26.54 7.74
C THR A 203 -7.10 -26.27 9.03
N VAL A 204 -6.75 -25.01 9.25
CA VAL A 204 -6.05 -24.51 10.44
C VAL A 204 -7.00 -23.61 11.23
N ASN A 205 -7.25 -23.96 12.49
CA ASN A 205 -8.07 -23.15 13.40
C ASN A 205 -7.18 -22.18 14.19
N CYS A 206 -7.57 -20.91 14.28
CA CYS A 206 -6.80 -19.84 14.88
C CYS A 206 -7.60 -19.03 15.90
N ARG A 207 -6.92 -18.69 17.00
CA ARG A 207 -7.30 -17.62 17.92
C ARG A 207 -6.09 -16.70 18.02
N SER A 208 -6.22 -15.44 17.64
CA SER A 208 -5.06 -14.57 17.43
C SER A 208 -5.46 -13.08 17.45
N SER A 209 -4.52 -12.15 17.25
CA SER A 209 -4.85 -10.72 17.04
C SER A 209 -5.24 -10.40 15.59
N GLY A 210 -5.20 -11.38 14.69
CA GLY A 210 -5.65 -11.30 13.31
C GLY A 210 -4.86 -12.17 12.33
N LEU A 211 -5.19 -12.04 11.05
CA LEU A 211 -4.49 -12.62 9.90
C LEU A 211 -4.07 -11.49 8.97
N ARG A 212 -2.77 -11.35 8.70
CA ARG A 212 -2.25 -10.47 7.66
C ARG A 212 -1.95 -11.28 6.39
N VAL A 213 -2.29 -10.77 5.22
CA VAL A 213 -1.85 -11.30 3.92
C VAL A 213 -1.30 -10.15 3.09
N CYS A 214 -0.09 -10.27 2.53
CA CYS A 214 0.54 -9.23 1.73
C CYS A 214 0.92 -9.72 0.32
N THR A 215 0.97 -8.77 -0.60
CA THR A 215 1.66 -8.90 -1.88
C THR A 215 3.17 -8.83 -1.66
N ALA A 216 3.94 -8.93 -2.74
CA ALA A 216 5.35 -8.62 -2.68
C ALA A 216 5.69 -7.13 -2.46
N ALA A 217 4.82 -6.19 -2.87
CA ALA A 217 4.99 -4.78 -2.53
C ALA A 217 4.81 -4.56 -1.01
N GLY A 218 3.82 -5.22 -0.40
CA GLY A 218 3.63 -5.21 1.06
C GLY A 218 4.71 -5.97 1.84
N SER A 219 5.55 -6.77 1.17
CA SER A 219 6.59 -7.58 1.84
C SER A 219 7.72 -6.75 2.44
N THR A 220 7.91 -5.49 2.04
CA THR A 220 8.85 -4.53 2.67
C THR A 220 8.21 -3.73 3.81
N ALA A 221 6.88 -3.78 3.96
CA ALA A 221 6.11 -2.95 4.87
C ALA A 221 5.77 -3.74 6.16
N ALA A 222 4.52 -3.67 6.62
CA ALA A 222 4.07 -4.25 7.89
C ALA A 222 4.20 -5.79 7.98
N MET A 223 4.45 -6.48 6.86
CA MET A 223 4.84 -7.90 6.87
C MET A 223 6.29 -8.09 7.34
N LEU A 224 7.25 -7.30 6.86
CA LEU A 224 8.65 -7.38 7.27
C LEU A 224 8.80 -7.10 8.76
N SER A 225 8.16 -6.03 9.25
CA SER A 225 8.16 -5.65 10.66
C SER A 225 7.57 -6.71 11.59
N ALA A 226 6.72 -7.60 11.07
CA ALA A 226 6.13 -8.71 11.83
C ALA A 226 7.00 -9.99 11.84
N GLY A 227 8.18 -9.97 11.21
CA GLY A 227 9.04 -11.15 11.05
C GLY A 227 8.83 -11.90 9.72
N GLY A 228 8.14 -11.28 8.76
CA GLY A 228 8.00 -11.81 7.40
C GLY A 228 9.29 -11.73 6.58
N PHE A 229 9.25 -12.25 5.36
CA PHE A 229 10.38 -12.23 4.42
C PHE A 229 10.11 -11.36 3.19
N LEU A 230 11.17 -10.79 2.63
CA LEU A 230 11.11 -10.03 1.38
C LEU A 230 10.77 -10.93 0.20
N MET A 231 9.86 -10.48 -0.66
CA MET A 231 9.43 -11.21 -1.85
C MET A 231 9.83 -10.44 -3.12
N PRO A 232 10.18 -11.13 -4.23
CA PRO A 232 9.32 -11.17 -5.41
C PRO A 232 8.57 -9.90 -5.88
N MET A 233 9.10 -8.68 -6.01
CA MET A 233 8.29 -7.47 -6.33
C MET A 233 7.36 -7.62 -7.57
N LEU A 234 7.78 -8.39 -8.58
CA LEU A 234 6.95 -8.74 -9.75
C LEU A 234 6.31 -10.15 -9.66
N SER A 235 6.47 -10.82 -8.52
CA SER A 235 5.81 -12.08 -8.18
C SER A 235 4.33 -11.84 -7.93
N ARG A 236 3.55 -12.86 -8.25
CA ARG A 236 2.12 -12.95 -7.95
C ARG A 236 1.83 -13.83 -6.74
N ASP A 237 2.85 -14.42 -6.11
CA ASP A 237 2.71 -15.10 -4.82
C ASP A 237 2.20 -14.12 -3.76
N LEU A 238 1.43 -14.63 -2.80
CA LEU A 238 1.02 -13.90 -1.58
C LEU A 238 1.65 -14.55 -0.35
N GLN A 239 2.07 -13.73 0.63
CA GLN A 239 2.58 -14.18 1.92
C GLN A 239 1.54 -13.88 3.00
N PHE A 240 1.34 -14.80 3.94
CA PHE A 240 0.40 -14.61 5.04
C PHE A 240 1.05 -14.87 6.40
N MET A 241 0.55 -14.20 7.44
CA MET A 241 0.96 -14.38 8.82
C MET A 241 -0.23 -14.23 9.77
N VAL A 242 -0.47 -15.26 10.57
CA VAL A 242 -1.35 -15.21 11.75
C VAL A 242 -0.60 -14.46 12.85
N ARG A 243 -1.14 -13.32 13.26
CA ARG A 243 -0.52 -12.45 14.26
C ARG A 243 -0.78 -12.95 15.68
N GLU A 244 0.27 -13.18 16.46
CA GLU A 244 0.18 -13.53 17.89
C GLU A 244 -0.77 -14.74 18.16
N PRO A 245 -0.53 -15.91 17.55
CA PRO A 245 -1.41 -17.06 17.69
C PRO A 245 -1.41 -17.61 19.13
N ILE A 246 -2.61 -17.74 19.69
CA ILE A 246 -2.85 -18.28 21.03
C ILE A 246 -2.82 -19.80 20.97
N SER A 247 -1.81 -20.40 21.61
CA SER A 247 -1.65 -21.86 21.75
C SER A 247 -1.79 -22.66 20.43
N PRO A 248 -1.02 -22.35 19.36
CA PRO A 248 -1.19 -22.96 18.03
C PRO A 248 -0.90 -24.47 17.96
N GLY A 249 -0.27 -25.05 18.99
CA GLY A 249 0.01 -26.48 19.07
C GLY A 249 0.75 -27.01 17.84
N SER A 250 0.24 -28.11 17.27
CA SER A 250 0.80 -28.74 16.06
C SER A 250 0.62 -27.93 14.77
N ALA A 251 -0.07 -26.77 14.81
CA ALA A 251 -0.21 -25.86 13.68
C ALA A 251 0.78 -24.67 13.73
N ALA A 252 1.69 -24.59 14.71
CA ALA A 252 2.63 -23.48 14.85
C ALA A 252 3.44 -23.19 13.58
N THR A 253 3.89 -24.23 12.87
CA THR A 253 4.64 -24.11 11.60
C THR A 253 3.79 -23.68 10.40
N LEU A 254 2.47 -23.60 10.55
CA LEU A 254 1.52 -23.18 9.51
C LEU A 254 1.04 -21.74 9.71
N MET A 255 1.51 -21.04 10.74
CA MET A 255 1.07 -19.68 11.07
C MET A 255 1.66 -18.61 10.14
N HIS A 256 2.70 -18.93 9.38
CA HIS A 256 3.36 -18.03 8.42
C HIS A 256 3.89 -18.81 7.23
N SER A 257 3.47 -18.45 6.02
CA SER A 257 3.97 -19.04 4.77
C SER A 257 3.60 -18.17 3.56
N SER A 258 3.79 -18.69 2.35
CA SER A 258 3.29 -18.10 1.11
C SER A 258 2.50 -19.11 0.27
N PHE A 259 1.62 -18.60 -0.59
CA PHE A 259 0.84 -19.38 -1.55
C PHE A 259 0.95 -18.79 -2.95
N LYS A 260 0.75 -19.66 -3.95
CA LYS A 260 0.99 -19.40 -5.37
C LYS A 260 -0.24 -18.82 -6.08
N PRO A 261 -0.09 -18.27 -7.30
CA PRO A 261 -1.19 -17.58 -8.00
C PRO A 261 -2.32 -18.51 -8.46
N ASP A 262 -2.03 -19.79 -8.65
CA ASP A 262 -2.97 -20.90 -8.88
C ASP A 262 -3.69 -21.34 -7.60
N GLN A 263 -3.40 -20.70 -6.46
CA GLN A 263 -4.02 -20.99 -5.17
C GLN A 263 -4.89 -19.84 -4.68
N SER A 264 -5.80 -20.15 -3.76
CA SER A 264 -6.56 -19.17 -2.96
C SER A 264 -6.49 -19.55 -1.48
N MET A 265 -6.67 -18.57 -0.60
CA MET A 265 -6.89 -18.80 0.82
C MET A 265 -8.36 -18.55 1.15
N ASP A 266 -9.04 -19.58 1.65
CA ASP A 266 -10.37 -19.44 2.25
C ASP A 266 -10.19 -19.19 3.75
N VAL A 267 -10.92 -18.22 4.29
CA VAL A 267 -11.02 -17.93 5.72
C VAL A 267 -12.49 -17.98 6.15
N ASN A 268 -12.82 -18.74 7.19
CA ASN A 268 -14.13 -18.71 7.83
C ASN A 268 -14.02 -17.92 9.14
N TRP A 269 -14.91 -16.95 9.37
CA TRP A 269 -14.87 -16.07 10.53
C TRP A 269 -15.78 -16.55 11.67
N TYR A 270 -15.26 -16.54 12.91
CA TYR A 270 -15.93 -17.07 14.10
C TYR A 270 -15.99 -16.09 15.29
N SER A 271 -15.61 -14.82 15.10
CA SER A 271 -15.94 -13.76 16.06
C SER A 271 -17.23 -13.05 15.65
N ASP A 272 -17.94 -12.49 16.63
CA ASP A 272 -19.11 -11.63 16.47
C ASP A 272 -18.81 -10.40 15.59
N HIS A 273 -17.64 -9.79 15.79
CA HIS A 273 -17.16 -8.65 15.02
C HIS A 273 -15.81 -8.95 14.37
N GLY A 274 -15.65 -8.53 13.12
CA GLY A 274 -14.40 -8.53 12.37
C GLY A 274 -14.36 -7.38 11.37
N THR A 275 -13.16 -7.07 10.89
CA THR A 275 -12.92 -6.06 9.86
C THR A 275 -11.78 -6.50 8.96
N ILE A 276 -12.00 -6.44 7.65
CA ILE A 276 -10.95 -6.50 6.63
C ILE A 276 -10.47 -5.07 6.42
N TYR A 277 -9.21 -4.81 6.73
CA TYR A 277 -8.50 -3.57 6.42
C TYR A 277 -7.65 -3.78 5.17
N MET A 278 -7.68 -2.86 4.21
CA MET A 278 -6.87 -2.91 2.99
C MET A 278 -5.92 -1.70 2.94
N ASP A 279 -4.62 -1.96 2.79
CA ASP A 279 -3.54 -0.95 2.72
C ASP A 279 -3.54 0.09 3.85
N GLY A 280 -4.12 -0.26 5.00
CA GLY A 280 -4.30 0.62 6.15
C GLY A 280 -5.76 0.70 6.60
N CYS A 281 -6.12 1.79 7.29
CA CYS A 281 -7.40 1.92 7.97
C CYS A 281 -8.53 2.54 7.12
N GLN A 282 -8.22 3.08 5.94
CA GLN A 282 -9.16 3.89 5.14
C GLN A 282 -10.16 3.02 4.36
N VAL A 283 -9.66 2.02 3.62
CA VAL A 283 -10.50 1.03 2.94
C VAL A 283 -10.74 -0.13 3.90
N ARG A 284 -12.00 -0.31 4.31
CA ARG A 284 -12.37 -1.34 5.28
C ARG A 284 -13.75 -1.94 5.01
N TYR A 285 -13.89 -3.23 5.30
CA TYR A 285 -15.14 -3.98 5.15
C TYR A 285 -15.43 -4.73 6.45
N ASN A 286 -16.68 -4.66 6.92
CA ASN A 286 -17.09 -5.36 8.13
C ASN A 286 -17.29 -6.86 7.86
N VAL A 287 -17.01 -7.68 8.87
CA VAL A 287 -17.17 -9.14 8.86
C VAL A 287 -17.92 -9.54 10.12
N GLN A 288 -18.80 -10.52 10.02
CA GLN A 288 -19.63 -11.05 11.11
C GLN A 288 -19.46 -12.56 11.28
N LEU A 289 -19.97 -13.10 12.38
CA LEU A 289 -19.93 -14.52 12.69
C LEU A 289 -20.56 -15.36 11.56
N GLY A 290 -19.77 -16.26 10.97
CA GLY A 290 -20.19 -17.15 9.89
C GLY A 290 -19.81 -16.68 8.49
N ASP A 291 -19.28 -15.45 8.34
CA ASP A 291 -18.81 -14.95 7.06
C ASP A 291 -17.61 -15.75 6.53
N THR A 292 -17.51 -15.78 5.20
CA THR A 292 -16.46 -16.45 4.43
C THR A 292 -15.68 -15.44 3.60
N ILE A 293 -14.35 -15.54 3.60
CA ILE A 293 -13.46 -14.61 2.92
C ILE A 293 -12.52 -15.41 2.03
N GLU A 294 -12.60 -15.21 0.71
CA GLU A 294 -11.66 -15.80 -0.26
C GLU A 294 -10.60 -14.75 -0.63
N ILE A 295 -9.32 -15.11 -0.55
CA ILE A 295 -8.18 -14.22 -0.79
C ILE A 295 -7.32 -14.81 -1.90
N SER A 296 -7.01 -14.03 -2.93
CA SER A 296 -6.16 -14.48 -4.04
C SER A 296 -5.40 -13.32 -4.71
N SER A 297 -4.46 -13.65 -5.61
CA SER A 297 -3.75 -12.68 -6.44
C SER A 297 -4.43 -12.41 -7.79
N ASP A 298 -5.74 -12.69 -7.91
CA ASP A 298 -6.50 -12.57 -9.18
C ASP A 298 -6.90 -11.13 -9.54
N ALA A 299 -6.63 -10.16 -8.66
CA ALA A 299 -6.90 -8.75 -8.94
C ALA A 299 -6.11 -8.31 -10.19
N PRO A 300 -6.67 -7.42 -11.03
CA PRO A 300 -5.93 -6.77 -12.09
C PRO A 300 -4.65 -6.14 -11.53
N VAL A 301 -3.52 -6.34 -12.21
CA VAL A 301 -2.23 -5.75 -11.80
C VAL A 301 -2.30 -4.23 -11.80
N LEU A 302 -1.46 -3.57 -11.00
CA LEU A 302 -1.22 -2.14 -11.13
C LEU A 302 0.03 -1.92 -11.98
N ASN A 303 -0.05 -1.06 -13.00
CA ASN A 303 1.13 -0.65 -13.75
C ASN A 303 1.84 0.48 -12.98
N VAL A 304 3.05 0.23 -12.48
CA VAL A 304 3.80 1.18 -11.64
C VAL A 304 5.18 1.42 -12.24
N PHE A 305 5.56 2.68 -12.42
CA PHE A 305 6.95 3.04 -12.66
C PHE A 305 7.74 2.89 -11.36
N LEU A 306 8.77 2.04 -11.36
CA LEU A 306 9.63 1.74 -10.21
C LEU A 306 11.06 2.24 -10.47
N SER A 307 11.79 2.61 -9.42
CA SER A 307 13.19 3.01 -9.55
C SER A 307 14.08 1.83 -9.95
N GLN A 308 15.17 2.10 -10.68
CA GLN A 308 16.02 1.05 -11.25
C GLN A 308 16.63 0.10 -10.20
N GLY A 309 16.78 0.54 -8.94
CA GLY A 309 17.23 -0.32 -7.84
C GLY A 309 16.30 -1.51 -7.58
N PHE A 310 14.97 -1.31 -7.59
CA PHE A 310 14.01 -2.40 -7.36
C PHE A 310 13.99 -3.44 -8.49
N SER A 311 14.39 -3.04 -9.71
CA SER A 311 14.56 -3.95 -10.85
C SER A 311 15.81 -4.84 -10.73
N GLN A 312 16.86 -4.38 -10.04
CA GLN A 312 18.17 -5.07 -10.00
C GLN A 312 18.42 -5.92 -8.74
N VAL A 313 17.66 -5.74 -7.65
CA VAL A 313 17.84 -6.48 -6.37
C VAL A 313 17.60 -8.01 -6.49
N ARG A 314 17.27 -8.56 -7.68
CA ARG A 314 16.96 -9.99 -7.87
C ARG A 314 17.71 -10.70 -9.00
N SER A 315 19.01 -10.88 -8.80
CA SER A 315 19.78 -11.96 -9.43
C SER A 315 20.68 -12.73 -8.45
N ARG A 316 20.41 -12.62 -7.13
CA ARG A 316 21.29 -13.16 -6.07
C ARG A 316 20.63 -14.00 -4.97
N TYR A 317 19.36 -14.37 -5.14
CA TYR A 317 18.67 -15.41 -4.38
C TYR A 317 17.71 -16.16 -5.33
#